data_AF-A0A1C3JM93-F1
#
_entry.id   AF-A0A1C3JM93-F1
#
_cell.length_a   1.000
_cell.length_b   1.000
_cell.length_c   1.000
_cell.angle_alpha   90.00
_cell.angle_beta   90.00
_cell.angle_gamma   90.00
#
_symmetry.space_group_name_H-M   'P 1'
#
loop_
_entity.id
_entity.type
_entity.pdbx_description
1 polymer ?
#
loop_
_entity_poly.entity_id
_entity_poly.type
_entity_poly.pdbx_seq_one_letter_code
_entity_poly.pdbx_strand_id
1 'polypeptide(L)'
;MKKSERMQVLVDISKRKEDDVAKAVAKEQARLQHDQQKLQELKEYAEQYEQQRNLLGLSPYLTTNYQHFVTRLHQAVKQQEQQVKRSEQQVNMVMKRWQDARAKTKGMDWLKGKSVGEENALAEKQEQKQIDEFANRAFFKRMRP
;
A
#
# COMPACT_ATOMS: atom_id res chain seq x y z
N MET A 1 16.79 12.44 -26.09
CA MET A 1 16.30 12.06 -24.75
C MET A 1 17.31 11.12 -24.12
N LYS A 2 17.83 11.48 -22.96
CA LYS A 2 18.79 10.70 -22.17
C LYS A 2 18.13 9.41 -21.65
N LYS A 3 18.93 8.39 -21.29
CA LYS A 3 18.44 7.14 -20.68
C LYS A 3 17.84 7.44 -19.30
N SER A 4 18.45 8.32 -18.52
CA SER A 4 17.92 8.81 -17.24
C SER A 4 16.52 9.42 -17.35
N GLU A 5 16.26 10.22 -18.37
CA GLU A 5 14.94 10.83 -18.65
C GLU A 5 13.87 9.78 -18.94
N ARG A 6 14.19 8.76 -19.75
CA ARG A 6 13.28 7.63 -19.99
C ARG A 6 13.01 6.83 -18.72
N MET A 7 14.03 6.61 -17.89
CA MET A 7 13.88 5.93 -16.59
C MET A 7 13.01 6.75 -15.62
N GLN A 8 13.11 8.09 -15.65
CA GLN A 8 12.25 8.95 -14.84
C GLN A 8 10.77 8.74 -15.17
N VAL A 9 10.40 8.61 -16.45
CA VAL A 9 9.02 8.27 -16.85
C VAL A 9 8.56 6.94 -16.25
N LEU A 10 9.44 5.92 -16.24
CA LEU A 10 9.12 4.61 -15.65
C LEU A 10 9.00 4.65 -14.12
N VAL A 11 9.81 5.47 -13.46
CA VAL A 11 9.68 5.76 -12.03
C VAL A 11 8.33 6.40 -11.74
N ASP A 12 7.94 7.42 -12.50
CA ASP A 12 6.68 8.14 -12.28
C ASP A 12 5.46 7.22 -12.49
N ILE A 13 5.49 6.36 -13.51
CA ILE A 13 4.46 5.34 -13.72
C ILE A 13 4.41 4.37 -12.54
N SER A 14 5.56 3.96 -12.00
CA SER A 14 5.61 3.02 -10.86
C SER A 14 5.10 3.68 -9.57
N LYS A 15 5.45 4.95 -9.33
CA LYS A 15 4.94 5.74 -8.20
C LYS A 15 3.42 5.89 -8.24
N ARG A 16 2.85 6.23 -9.40
CA ARG A 16 1.39 6.31 -9.56
C ARG A 16 0.70 4.99 -9.23
N LYS A 17 1.28 3.86 -9.66
CA LYS A 17 0.77 2.53 -9.32
C LYS A 17 0.88 2.22 -7.83
N GLU A 18 2.00 2.57 -7.19
CA GLU A 18 2.16 2.44 -5.74
C GLU A 18 1.10 3.25 -4.98
N ASP A 19 0.85 4.49 -5.39
CA ASP A 19 -0.16 5.38 -4.79
C ASP A 19 -1.58 4.83 -4.95
N ASP A 20 -1.91 4.29 -6.13
CA ASP A 20 -3.22 3.69 -6.37
C ASP A 20 -3.45 2.43 -5.52
N VAL A 21 -2.42 1.60 -5.34
CA VAL A 21 -2.50 0.45 -4.42
C VAL A 21 -2.57 0.93 -2.96
N ALA A 22 -1.89 2.00 -2.59
CA ALA A 22 -1.98 2.58 -1.25
C ALA A 22 -3.40 3.07 -0.92
N LYS A 23 -4.12 3.67 -1.89
CA LYS A 23 -5.54 4.01 -1.72
C LYS A 23 -6.40 2.77 -1.49
N ALA A 24 -6.10 1.66 -2.19
CA ALA A 24 -6.80 0.40 -1.98
C ALA A 24 -6.52 -0.18 -0.58
N VAL A 25 -5.28 -0.08 -0.06
CA VAL A 25 -4.95 -0.44 1.33
C VAL A 25 -5.82 0.34 2.31
N ALA A 26 -5.88 1.68 2.17
CA ALA A 26 -6.65 2.53 3.06
C ALA A 26 -8.15 2.17 3.05
N LYS A 27 -8.71 1.87 1.86
CA LYS A 27 -10.09 1.43 1.71
C LYS A 27 -10.37 0.12 2.44
N GLU A 28 -9.52 -0.89 2.28
CA GLU A 28 -9.73 -2.19 2.94
C GLU A 28 -9.50 -2.11 4.45
N GLN A 29 -8.58 -1.26 4.92
CA GLN A 29 -8.41 -0.99 6.36
C GLN A 29 -9.65 -0.33 6.96
N ALA A 30 -10.22 0.67 6.29
CA ALA A 30 -11.47 1.31 6.74
C ALA A 30 -12.62 0.30 6.79
N ARG A 31 -12.70 -0.61 5.82
CA ARG A 31 -13.69 -1.70 5.81
C ARG A 31 -13.49 -2.66 6.99
N LEU A 32 -12.25 -3.06 7.27
CA LEU A 32 -11.94 -3.91 8.42
C LEU A 32 -12.35 -3.24 9.73
N GLN A 33 -12.02 -1.96 9.90
CA GLN A 33 -12.40 -1.20 11.09
C GLN A 33 -13.92 -1.16 11.27
N HIS A 34 -14.67 -0.88 10.21
CA HIS A 34 -16.14 -0.91 10.23
C HIS A 34 -16.68 -2.30 10.59
N ASP A 35 -16.12 -3.37 10.01
CA ASP A 35 -16.55 -4.74 10.32
C ASP A 35 -16.27 -5.13 11.78
N GLN A 36 -15.17 -4.65 12.35
CA GLN A 36 -14.82 -4.84 13.75
C GLN A 36 -15.74 -4.04 14.69
N GLN A 37 -16.05 -2.78 14.36
CA GLN A 37 -17.00 -1.96 15.12
C GLN A 37 -18.38 -2.62 15.18
N LYS A 38 -18.90 -3.08 14.04
CA LYS A 38 -20.17 -3.80 13.98
C LYS A 38 -20.16 -5.09 14.80
N LEU A 39 -19.04 -5.82 14.82
CA LEU A 39 -18.91 -7.00 15.67
C LEU A 39 -18.98 -6.63 17.15
N GLN A 40 -18.31 -5.54 17.54
CA GLN A 40 -18.33 -5.05 18.91
C GLN A 40 -19.74 -4.66 19.34
N GLU A 41 -20.46 -3.90 18.51
CA GLU A 41 -21.86 -3.52 18.75
C GLU A 41 -22.77 -4.76 18.96
N LEU A 42 -22.61 -5.79 18.13
CA LEU A 42 -23.38 -7.03 18.28
C LEU A 42 -23.07 -7.77 19.59
N LYS A 43 -21.81 -7.74 20.05
CA LYS A 43 -21.39 -8.37 21.31
C LYS A 43 -21.93 -7.60 22.52
N GLU A 44 -21.81 -6.27 22.50
CA GLU A 44 -22.36 -5.39 23.54
C GLU A 44 -23.87 -5.54 23.65
N TYR A 45 -24.57 -5.60 22.51
CA TYR A 45 -26.01 -5.81 22.49
C TYR A 45 -26.41 -7.18 23.06
N ALA A 46 -25.64 -8.23 22.78
CA ALA A 46 -25.88 -9.55 23.37
C ALA A 46 -25.70 -9.54 24.90
N GLU A 47 -24.66 -8.87 25.40
CA GLU A 47 -24.41 -8.74 26.83
C GLU A 47 -25.52 -7.96 27.55
N GLN A 48 -25.89 -6.80 27.02
CA GLN A 48 -26.97 -5.98 27.57
C GLN A 48 -28.29 -6.75 27.62
N TYR A 49 -28.57 -7.57 26.60
CA TYR A 49 -29.79 -8.35 26.53
C TYR A 49 -29.83 -9.48 27.58
N GLU A 50 -28.72 -10.20 27.80
CA GLU A 50 -28.62 -11.20 28.87
C GLU A 50 -28.75 -10.57 30.27
N GLN A 51 -28.18 -9.38 30.48
CA GLN A 51 -28.35 -8.63 31.74
C GLN A 51 -29.82 -8.27 32.00
N GLN A 52 -30.52 -7.74 30.99
CA GLN A 52 -31.95 -7.41 31.11
C GLN A 52 -32.81 -8.64 31.38
N ARG A 53 -32.49 -9.79 30.76
CA ARG A 53 -33.18 -11.06 31.01
C ARG A 53 -33.03 -11.53 32.46
N ASN A 54 -31.84 -11.42 33.03
CA ASN A 54 -31.59 -11.82 34.42
C ASN A 54 -32.36 -10.94 35.43
N LEU A 55 -32.59 -9.67 35.10
CA LEU A 55 -33.32 -8.73 35.96
C LEU A 55 -34.84 -8.92 35.93
N LEU A 56 -35.41 -9.35 34.79
CA LEU A 56 -36.86 -9.34 34.58
C LEU A 56 -37.58 -10.65 34.91
N GLY A 57 -36.89 -11.79 35.08
CA GLY A 57 -37.51 -13.08 35.45
C GLY A 57 -38.68 -13.48 34.53
N LEU A 58 -38.38 -14.11 33.39
CA LEU A 58 -39.37 -14.25 32.30
C LEU A 58 -40.48 -15.30 32.54
N SER A 59 -41.72 -14.91 32.22
CA SER A 59 -42.89 -15.79 32.02
C SER A 59 -42.67 -16.78 30.86
N PRO A 60 -43.23 -18.01 30.89
CA PRO A 60 -43.00 -19.05 29.87
C PRO A 60 -43.22 -18.63 28.41
N TYR A 61 -44.14 -17.70 28.14
CA TYR A 61 -44.41 -17.17 26.79
C TYR A 61 -43.29 -16.25 26.27
N LEU A 62 -42.65 -15.48 27.17
CA LEU A 62 -41.52 -14.62 26.83
C LEU A 62 -40.26 -15.46 26.53
N THR A 63 -40.18 -16.68 27.06
CA THR A 63 -39.04 -17.59 26.89
C THR A 63 -38.85 -18.08 25.45
N THR A 64 -39.90 -18.34 24.68
CA THR A 64 -39.77 -18.82 23.28
C THR A 64 -39.28 -17.72 22.34
N ASN A 65 -39.90 -16.53 22.39
CA ASN A 65 -39.46 -15.38 21.59
C ASN A 65 -38.03 -14.97 21.93
N TYR A 66 -37.67 -15.04 23.21
CA TYR A 66 -36.32 -14.84 23.70
C TYR A 66 -35.31 -15.81 23.07
N GLN A 67 -35.57 -17.12 23.12
CA GLN A 67 -34.67 -18.14 22.57
C GLN A 67 -34.46 -17.97 21.06
N HIS A 68 -35.50 -17.60 20.31
CA HIS A 68 -35.38 -17.33 18.87
C HIS A 68 -34.48 -16.12 18.59
N PHE A 69 -34.67 -15.04 19.35
CA PHE A 69 -33.86 -13.84 19.21
C PHE A 69 -32.38 -14.10 19.56
N VAL A 70 -32.10 -14.74 20.70
CA VAL A 70 -30.72 -15.11 21.10
C VAL A 70 -30.06 -15.98 20.05
N THR A 71 -30.80 -16.95 19.50
CA THR A 71 -30.29 -17.80 18.41
C THR A 71 -29.89 -16.97 17.19
N ARG A 72 -30.74 -16.03 16.77
CA ARG A 72 -30.44 -15.13 15.63
C ARG A 72 -29.27 -14.20 15.94
N LEU A 73 -29.16 -13.68 17.16
CA LEU A 73 -28.07 -12.81 17.57
C LEU A 73 -26.72 -13.56 17.56
N HIS A 74 -26.68 -14.77 18.10
CA HIS A 74 -25.49 -15.63 18.01
C HIS A 74 -25.11 -15.98 16.56
N GLN A 75 -26.10 -16.23 15.69
CA GLN A 75 -25.84 -16.43 14.27
C GLN A 75 -25.25 -15.18 13.62
N ALA A 76 -25.80 -14.00 13.91
CA ALA A 76 -25.30 -12.72 13.40
C ALA A 76 -23.87 -12.43 13.87
N VAL A 77 -23.55 -12.67 15.15
CA VAL A 77 -22.19 -12.56 15.69
C VAL A 77 -21.23 -13.47 14.93
N LYS A 78 -21.55 -14.77 14.78
CA LYS A 78 -20.71 -15.71 14.04
C LYS A 78 -20.49 -15.29 12.58
N GLN A 79 -21.54 -14.81 11.92
CA GLN A 79 -21.44 -14.30 10.55
C GLN A 79 -20.54 -13.07 10.46
N GLN A 80 -20.66 -12.15 11.42
CA GLN A 80 -19.85 -10.94 11.48
C GLN A 80 -18.38 -11.26 11.83
N GLU A 81 -18.11 -12.22 12.71
CA GLU A 81 -16.75 -12.72 12.97
C GLU A 81 -16.10 -13.28 11.70
N GLN A 82 -16.84 -14.06 10.92
CA GLN A 82 -16.35 -14.54 9.63
C GLN A 82 -16.13 -13.39 8.63
N GLN A 83 -16.96 -12.35 8.68
CA GLN A 83 -16.79 -11.16 7.85
C GLN A 83 -15.52 -10.39 8.22
N VAL A 84 -15.24 -10.20 9.51
CA VAL A 84 -13.98 -9.60 10.00
C VAL A 84 -12.78 -10.39 9.48
N LYS A 85 -12.77 -11.72 9.62
CA LYS A 85 -11.69 -12.58 9.11
C LYS A 85 -11.47 -12.41 7.60
N ARG A 86 -12.55 -12.29 6.81
CA ARG A 86 -12.44 -12.04 5.36
C ARG A 86 -11.82 -10.67 5.08
N SER A 87 -12.21 -9.64 5.82
CA SER A 87 -11.66 -8.29 5.68
C SER A 87 -10.19 -8.22 6.10
N GLU A 88 -9.79 -8.94 7.15
CA GLU A 88 -8.36 -9.09 7.54
C GLU A 88 -7.53 -9.75 6.43
N GLN A 89 -8.04 -10.84 5.85
CA GLN A 89 -7.39 -11.50 4.70
C GLN A 89 -7.24 -10.55 3.51
N GLN A 90 -8.27 -9.74 3.23
CA GLN A 90 -8.24 -8.78 2.14
C GLN A 90 -7.22 -7.66 2.39
N VAL A 91 -7.13 -7.13 3.61
CA VAL A 91 -6.09 -6.17 4.02
C VAL A 91 -4.70 -6.76 3.81
N ASN A 92 -4.47 -8.00 4.24
CA ASN A 92 -3.19 -8.68 4.06
C ASN A 92 -2.84 -8.85 2.57
N MET A 93 -3.81 -9.21 1.74
CA MET A 93 -3.62 -9.36 0.30
C MET A 93 -3.21 -8.04 -0.36
N VAL A 94 -3.92 -6.94 -0.06
CA VAL A 94 -3.62 -5.63 -0.66
C VAL A 94 -2.32 -5.04 -0.11
N MET A 95 -1.99 -5.29 1.17
CA MET A 95 -0.70 -4.91 1.74
C MET A 95 0.47 -5.59 1.04
N LYS A 96 0.36 -6.88 0.72
CA LYS A 96 1.39 -7.57 -0.06
C LYS A 96 1.57 -6.95 -1.45
N ARG A 97 0.46 -6.65 -2.15
CA ARG A 97 0.50 -5.95 -3.45
C ARG A 97 1.16 -4.57 -3.35
N TRP A 98 0.91 -3.84 -2.26
CA TRP A 98 1.55 -2.55 -2.02
C TRP A 98 3.05 -2.69 -1.81
N GLN A 99 3.49 -3.68 -1.03
CA GLN A 99 4.92 -3.98 -0.84
C GLN A 99 5.61 -4.31 -2.16
N ASP A 100 4.98 -5.11 -3.02
CA ASP A 100 5.50 -5.45 -4.35
C ASP A 100 5.62 -4.21 -5.25
N ALA A 101 4.58 -3.36 -5.26
CA ALA A 101 4.59 -2.09 -6.01
C ALA A 101 5.71 -1.17 -5.53
N ARG A 102 5.88 -1.03 -4.22
CA ARG A 102 6.93 -0.22 -3.59
C ARG A 102 8.33 -0.75 -3.90
N ALA A 103 8.52 -2.07 -3.87
CA ALA A 103 9.79 -2.69 -4.26
C ALA A 103 10.13 -2.37 -5.72
N LYS A 104 9.15 -2.42 -6.62
CA LYS A 104 9.32 -2.06 -8.03
C LYS A 104 9.68 -0.59 -8.21
N THR A 105 9.00 0.33 -7.52
CA THR A 105 9.33 1.76 -7.54
C THR A 105 10.78 2.00 -7.12
N LYS A 106 11.21 1.41 -6.00
CA LYS A 106 12.61 1.51 -5.53
C LYS A 106 13.62 0.97 -6.54
N GLY A 107 13.32 -0.16 -7.17
CA GLY A 107 14.18 -0.74 -8.21
C GLY A 107 14.32 0.18 -9.42
N MET A 108 13.24 0.82 -9.86
CA MET A 108 13.27 1.79 -10.97
C MET A 108 14.06 3.05 -10.60
N ASP A 109 13.90 3.57 -9.37
CA ASP A 109 14.66 4.73 -8.90
C ASP A 109 16.17 4.42 -8.83
N TRP A 110 16.55 3.21 -8.41
CA TRP A 110 17.94 2.76 -8.44
C TRP A 110 18.50 2.70 -9.87
N LEU A 111 17.76 2.11 -10.81
CA LEU A 111 18.17 2.04 -12.23
C LEU A 111 18.30 3.43 -12.86
N LYS A 112 17.45 4.38 -12.47
CA LYS A 112 17.57 5.78 -12.88
C LYS A 112 18.89 6.37 -12.36
N GLY A 113 19.19 6.22 -11.07
CA GLY A 113 20.44 6.69 -10.47
C GLY A 113 21.68 6.14 -11.18
N LYS A 114 21.67 4.83 -11.49
CA LYS A 114 22.73 4.20 -12.30
C LYS A 114 22.86 4.84 -13.69
N SER A 115 21.74 5.10 -14.36
CA SER A 115 21.73 5.71 -15.69
C SER A 115 22.27 7.15 -15.67
N VAL A 116 21.97 7.93 -14.62
CA VAL A 116 22.53 9.27 -14.44
C VAL A 116 24.05 9.21 -14.26
N GLY A 117 24.55 8.27 -13.45
CA GLY A 117 25.99 8.08 -13.26
C GLY A 117 26.73 7.71 -14.54
N GLU A 118 26.17 6.77 -15.33
CA GLU A 118 26.71 6.38 -16.64
C GLU A 118 26.77 7.57 -17.62
N GLU A 119 25.74 8.42 -17.61
CA GLU A 119 25.68 9.60 -18.48
C GLU A 119 26.68 10.68 -18.07
N ASN A 120 26.84 10.93 -16.77
CA ASN A 120 27.81 11.89 -16.26
C ASN A 120 29.24 11.47 -16.59
N ALA A 121 29.59 10.19 -16.36
CA ALA A 121 30.92 9.66 -16.70
C ALA A 121 31.21 9.76 -18.21
N LEU A 122 30.20 9.54 -19.06
CA LEU A 122 30.34 9.72 -20.50
C LEU A 122 30.56 11.19 -20.88
N ALA A 123 29.84 12.11 -20.24
CA ALA A 123 29.99 13.54 -20.47
C ALA A 123 31.38 14.05 -20.04
N GLU A 124 31.85 13.67 -18.85
CA GLU A 124 33.18 14.00 -18.34
C GLU A 124 34.28 13.50 -19.30
N LYS A 125 34.16 12.26 -19.79
CA LYS A 125 35.11 11.71 -20.77
C LYS A 125 35.13 12.48 -22.09
N GLN A 126 33.97 12.96 -22.55
CA GLN A 126 33.87 13.78 -23.77
C GLN A 126 34.47 15.17 -23.56
N GLU A 127 34.23 15.79 -22.40
CA GLU A 127 34.78 17.10 -22.04
C GLU A 127 36.31 17.04 -21.93
N GLN A 128 36.86 16.05 -21.21
CA GLN A 128 38.31 15.86 -21.11
C GLN A 128 38.96 15.72 -22.49
N LYS A 129 38.35 14.92 -23.38
CA LYS A 129 38.85 14.74 -24.75
C LYS A 129 38.88 16.07 -25.53
N GLN A 130 37.85 16.91 -25.39
CA GLN A 130 37.80 18.22 -26.06
C GLN A 130 38.87 19.18 -25.52
N ILE A 131 39.10 19.17 -24.20
CA ILE A 131 40.16 19.96 -23.55
C ILE A 131 41.53 19.51 -24.08
N ASP A 132 41.79 18.21 -24.13
CA ASP A 132 43.07 17.65 -24.61
C ASP A 132 43.30 18.00 -26.09
N GLU A 133 42.27 17.92 -26.94
CA GLU A 133 42.35 18.31 -28.34
C GLU A 133 42.61 19.81 -28.53
N PHE A 134 42.03 20.67 -27.68
CA PHE A 134 42.28 22.10 -27.70
C PHE A 134 43.69 22.44 -27.23
N ALA A 135 44.14 21.84 -26.12
CA ALA A 135 45.49 22.00 -25.59
C ALA A 135 46.55 21.57 -26.62
N ASN A 136 46.36 20.41 -27.26
CA ASN A 136 47.24 19.95 -28.34
C ASN A 136 47.26 20.92 -29.51
N ARG A 137 46.09 21.39 -29.99
CA ARG A 137 46.03 22.37 -31.10
C ARG A 137 46.73 23.69 -30.74
N ALA A 138 46.52 24.20 -29.53
CA ALA A 138 47.18 25.41 -29.05
C ALA A 138 48.70 25.24 -28.97
N PHE A 139 49.16 24.08 -28.48
CA PHE A 139 50.58 23.74 -28.43
C PHE A 139 51.22 23.70 -29.83
N PHE A 140 50.61 22.99 -30.78
CA PHE A 140 51.10 22.94 -32.17
C PHE A 140 51.12 24.31 -32.86
N LYS A 141 50.13 25.17 -32.57
CA LYS A 141 50.10 26.54 -33.11
C LYS A 141 51.23 27.41 -32.57
N ARG A 142 51.64 27.20 -31.31
CA ARG A 142 52.74 27.92 -30.66
C ARG A 142 54.13 27.46 -31.11
N MET A 143 54.22 26.23 -31.62
CA MET A 143 55.48 25.60 -32.05
C MET A 143 55.77 25.78 -33.55
N ARG A 144 54.86 26.39 -34.31
CA ARG A 144 55.14 26.82 -35.69
C ARG A 144 56.04 28.08 -35.66
N PRO A 145 57.22 28.05 -36.31
CA PRO A 145 58.15 29.19 -36.36
C PRO A 145 57.60 30.37 -37.15
#